data_AF-A0A6P2B994-F1
#
_entry.id   AF-A0A6P2B994-F1
#
_cell.length_a   1.000
_cell.length_b   1.000
_cell.length_c   1.000
_cell.angle_alpha   90.00
_cell.angle_beta   90.00
_cell.angle_gamma   90.00
#
_symmetry.space_group_name_H-M   'P 1'
#
loop_
_entity.id
_entity.type
_entity.pdbx_description
1 polymer ?
#
loop_
_entity_poly.entity_id
_entity_poly.type
_entity_poly.pdbx_seq_one_letter_code
_entity_poly.pdbx_strand_id
1 'polypeptide(L)'
;LPTIKQGLAAPSDLIDLGQLADLKGIHVSAETLTIGAMTRHAEVAASAEARKAIPALAHLAGLIGDPQVRNTGTLGGSLANSDPAADYPAAVMALGATIHTNQRSIAAEDYFLDLFETALEPGELIVKVEFPIPQRAGYAKFPKPASRYAIVGVTVVETENGIRVGVTGAGPCAFRCTPIEDALAKGFSAEAVKRVAIDHSRSNSDLHASAEYRGALVTVMAGRAVAAIG
;
A
#
# COMPACT_ATOMS: atom_id res chain seq x y z
N LEU A 1 -3.71 3.14 -19.22
CA LEU A 1 -4.63 3.93 -20.07
C LEU A 1 -4.39 5.43 -20.01
N PRO A 2 -4.31 6.10 -18.84
CA PRO A 2 -4.01 7.53 -18.78
C PRO A 2 -2.66 7.90 -19.41
N THR A 3 -1.61 7.12 -19.13
CA THR A 3 -0.27 7.29 -19.71
C THR A 3 -0.26 7.16 -21.23
N ILE A 4 -1.02 6.21 -21.79
CA ILE A 4 -1.20 6.06 -23.24
C ILE A 4 -1.89 7.30 -23.84
N LYS A 5 -2.97 7.79 -23.21
CA LYS A 5 -3.68 9.01 -23.66
C LYS A 5 -2.79 10.26 -23.62
N GLN A 6 -1.80 10.29 -22.73
CA GLN A 6 -0.83 11.38 -22.62
C GLN A 6 0.40 11.17 -23.52
N GLY A 7 0.51 10.04 -24.21
CA GLY A 7 1.69 9.70 -25.03
C GLY A 7 2.93 9.30 -24.24
N LEU A 8 2.81 9.06 -22.93
CA LEU A 8 3.90 8.63 -22.05
C LEU A 8 4.21 7.12 -22.17
N ALA A 9 3.29 6.35 -22.76
CA ALA A 9 3.47 4.94 -23.07
C ALA A 9 2.84 4.61 -24.43
N ALA A 10 3.53 3.83 -25.26
CA ALA A 10 3.08 3.44 -26.60
C ALA A 10 3.28 1.94 -26.86
N PRO A 11 2.59 1.05 -26.12
CA PRO A 11 2.68 -0.38 -26.37
C PRO A 11 2.06 -0.72 -27.74
N SER A 12 2.60 -1.72 -28.43
CA SER A 12 2.00 -2.27 -29.66
C SER A 12 0.71 -3.04 -29.37
N ASP A 13 0.66 -3.70 -28.20
CA ASP A 13 -0.39 -4.63 -27.81
C ASP A 13 -0.87 -4.36 -26.39
N LEU A 14 -2.14 -4.67 -26.12
CA LEU A 14 -2.73 -4.65 -24.79
C LEU A 14 -3.37 -6.01 -24.51
N ILE A 15 -2.87 -6.69 -23.48
CA ILE A 15 -3.38 -7.97 -23.03
C ILE A 15 -4.35 -7.71 -21.87
N ASP A 16 -5.65 -7.94 -22.12
CA ASP A 16 -6.68 -7.75 -21.10
C ASP A 16 -6.84 -9.01 -20.23
N LEU A 17 -6.60 -8.85 -18.92
CA LEU A 17 -6.74 -9.90 -17.90
C LEU A 17 -8.13 -9.95 -17.28
N GLY A 18 -9.02 -9.04 -17.67
CA GLY A 18 -10.32 -8.79 -17.04
C GLY A 18 -11.28 -9.99 -17.05
N GLN A 19 -11.06 -10.97 -17.94
CA GLN A 19 -11.89 -12.17 -18.04
C GLN A 19 -11.34 -13.39 -17.27
N LEU A 20 -10.13 -13.29 -16.71
CA LEU A 20 -9.53 -14.38 -15.95
C LEU A 20 -10.13 -14.45 -14.54
N ALA A 21 -11.00 -15.44 -14.31
CA ALA A 21 -11.67 -15.64 -13.03
C ALA A 21 -10.67 -15.96 -11.90
N ASP A 22 -9.63 -16.73 -12.20
CA ASP A 22 -8.64 -17.20 -11.22
C ASP A 22 -7.77 -16.06 -10.64
N LEU A 23 -7.78 -14.88 -11.27
CA LEU A 23 -7.08 -13.69 -10.79
C LEU A 23 -7.95 -12.82 -9.87
N LYS A 24 -9.19 -13.22 -9.60
CA LYS A 24 -10.15 -12.43 -8.81
C LYS A 24 -10.52 -13.14 -7.52
N GLY A 25 -10.98 -12.36 -6.56
CA GLY A 25 -11.60 -12.86 -5.35
C GLY A 25 -10.76 -12.62 -4.11
N ILE A 26 -11.41 -12.85 -2.98
CA ILE A 26 -10.89 -12.62 -1.65
C ILE A 26 -11.14 -13.91 -0.85
N HIS A 27 -10.07 -14.46 -0.28
CA HIS A 27 -10.13 -15.67 0.52
C HIS A 27 -9.46 -15.44 1.86
N VAL A 28 -10.06 -15.96 2.92
CA VAL A 28 -9.55 -15.84 4.29
C VAL A 28 -9.33 -17.23 4.85
N SER A 29 -8.12 -17.47 5.33
CA SER A 29 -7.74 -18.63 6.13
C SER A 29 -7.65 -18.22 7.62
N ALA A 30 -7.16 -19.12 8.47
CA ALA A 30 -6.91 -18.80 9.88
C ALA A 30 -5.81 -17.73 10.07
N GLU A 31 -4.81 -17.72 9.17
CA GLU A 31 -3.59 -16.92 9.33
C GLU A 31 -3.42 -15.85 8.25
N THR A 32 -4.11 -16.00 7.12
CA THR A 32 -3.88 -15.16 5.93
C THR A 32 -5.16 -14.68 5.27
N LEU A 33 -5.09 -13.46 4.72
CA LEU A 33 -6.04 -12.88 3.77
C LEU A 33 -5.39 -12.88 2.39
N THR A 34 -5.92 -13.65 1.45
CA THR A 34 -5.44 -13.70 0.07
C THR A 34 -6.38 -12.92 -0.84
N ILE A 35 -5.82 -12.05 -1.69
CA ILE A 35 -6.59 -11.24 -2.65
C ILE A 35 -6.02 -11.44 -4.06
N GLY A 36 -6.87 -11.85 -5.01
CA GLY A 36 -6.49 -11.99 -6.42
C GLY A 36 -6.11 -10.64 -7.03
N ALA A 37 -5.11 -10.64 -7.92
CA ALA A 37 -4.54 -9.43 -8.52
C ALA A 37 -5.56 -8.57 -9.29
N MET A 38 -6.57 -9.20 -9.89
CA MET A 38 -7.65 -8.53 -10.63
C MET A 38 -8.85 -8.14 -9.77
N THR A 39 -8.77 -8.33 -8.44
CA THR A 39 -9.81 -7.86 -7.51
C THR A 39 -9.82 -6.34 -7.48
N ARG A 40 -10.99 -5.75 -7.67
CA ARG A 40 -11.14 -4.29 -7.76
C ARG A 40 -11.01 -3.64 -6.40
N HIS A 41 -10.54 -2.39 -6.35
CA HIS A 41 -10.45 -1.65 -5.10
C HIS A 41 -11.82 -1.54 -4.40
N ALA A 42 -12.90 -1.38 -5.17
CA ALA A 42 -14.27 -1.34 -4.64
C ALA A 42 -14.67 -2.66 -3.97
N GLU A 43 -14.26 -3.79 -4.53
CA GLU A 43 -14.54 -5.13 -3.99
C GLU A 43 -13.75 -5.35 -2.68
N VAL A 44 -12.47 -4.97 -2.66
CA VAL A 44 -11.65 -5.02 -1.42
C VAL A 44 -12.24 -4.14 -0.33
N ALA A 45 -12.65 -2.92 -0.67
CA ALA A 45 -13.25 -1.98 0.29
C ALA A 45 -14.59 -2.47 0.85
N ALA A 46 -15.39 -3.15 0.02
CA ALA A 46 -16.72 -3.63 0.38
C ALA A 46 -16.73 -5.08 0.93
N SER A 47 -15.62 -5.82 0.89
CA SER A 47 -15.59 -7.20 1.38
C SER A 47 -15.83 -7.27 2.89
N ALA A 48 -16.73 -8.17 3.30
CA ALA A 48 -16.97 -8.43 4.72
C ALA A 48 -15.81 -9.24 5.32
N GLU A 49 -15.23 -10.13 4.52
CA GLU A 49 -14.09 -10.97 4.83
C GLU A 49 -12.84 -10.10 5.08
N ALA A 50 -12.50 -9.19 4.17
CA ALA A 50 -11.39 -8.26 4.34
C ALA A 50 -11.61 -7.33 5.54
N ARG A 51 -12.85 -6.82 5.73
CA ARG A 51 -13.19 -5.99 6.89
C ARG A 51 -13.08 -6.73 8.22
N LYS A 52 -13.31 -8.03 8.24
CA LYS A 52 -13.17 -8.87 9.44
C LYS A 52 -11.71 -9.24 9.70
N ALA A 53 -10.97 -9.65 8.66
CA ALA A 53 -9.60 -10.12 8.79
C ALA A 53 -8.61 -8.96 8.99
N ILE A 54 -8.69 -7.92 8.16
CA ILE A 54 -7.78 -6.76 8.19
C ILE A 54 -8.58 -5.47 7.92
N PRO A 55 -9.31 -4.94 8.92
CA PRO A 55 -10.16 -3.75 8.76
C PRO A 55 -9.44 -2.56 8.11
N ALA A 56 -8.17 -2.35 8.45
CA ALA A 56 -7.34 -1.29 7.88
C ALA A 56 -7.13 -1.41 6.37
N LEU A 57 -7.02 -2.63 5.83
CA LEU A 57 -6.83 -2.85 4.40
C LEU A 57 -8.10 -2.52 3.60
N ALA A 58 -9.27 -2.94 4.11
CA ALA A 58 -10.55 -2.55 3.52
C ALA A 58 -10.79 -1.04 3.61
N HIS A 59 -10.44 -0.42 4.74
CA HIS A 59 -10.50 1.03 4.90
C HIS A 59 -9.61 1.76 3.89
N LEU A 60 -8.35 1.35 3.78
CA LEU A 60 -7.37 1.87 2.81
C LEU A 60 -7.93 1.80 1.38
N ALA A 61 -8.42 0.64 0.97
CA ALA A 61 -9.00 0.44 -0.36
C ALA A 61 -10.16 1.40 -0.65
N GLY A 62 -10.97 1.72 0.37
CA GLY A 62 -12.08 2.67 0.29
C GLY A 62 -11.64 4.12 0.06
N LEU A 63 -10.38 4.46 0.37
CA LEU A 63 -9.82 5.79 0.19
C LEU A 63 -9.11 5.99 -1.16
N ILE A 64 -8.94 4.93 -1.97
CA ILE A 64 -8.28 5.01 -3.27
C ILE A 64 -9.19 5.72 -4.25
N GLY A 65 -8.72 6.80 -4.87
CA GLY A 65 -9.43 7.52 -5.94
C GLY A 65 -10.89 7.87 -5.58
N ASP A 66 -11.72 7.91 -6.62
CA ASP A 66 -13.17 8.06 -6.52
C ASP A 66 -13.89 6.71 -6.80
N PRO A 67 -15.23 6.63 -6.67
CA PRO A 67 -15.96 5.39 -6.94
C PRO A 67 -15.71 4.82 -8.34
N GLN A 68 -15.53 5.64 -9.38
CA GLN A 68 -15.31 5.19 -10.75
C GLN A 68 -13.92 4.55 -10.90
N VAL A 69 -12.90 5.19 -10.33
CA VAL A 69 -11.54 4.63 -10.24
C VAL A 69 -11.58 3.32 -9.49
N ARG A 70 -12.25 3.23 -8.33
CA ARG A 70 -12.30 1.99 -7.54
C ARG A 70 -13.02 0.83 -8.22
N ASN A 71 -13.98 1.12 -9.09
CA ASN A 71 -14.69 0.10 -9.86
C ASN A 71 -13.90 -0.41 -11.08
N THR A 72 -12.72 0.17 -11.36
CA THR A 72 -11.89 -0.23 -12.51
C THR A 72 -10.49 -0.65 -12.09
N GLY A 73 -9.87 0.08 -11.15
CA GLY A 73 -8.55 -0.22 -10.62
C GLY A 73 -8.53 -1.49 -9.78
N THR A 74 -7.46 -2.26 -9.90
CA THR A 74 -7.27 -3.56 -9.24
C THR A 74 -6.06 -3.53 -8.32
N LEU A 75 -6.07 -4.39 -7.29
CA LEU A 75 -4.94 -4.54 -6.36
C LEU A 75 -3.62 -4.75 -7.12
N GLY A 76 -3.58 -5.76 -8.00
CA GLY A 76 -2.39 -6.10 -8.78
C GLY A 76 -1.98 -4.99 -9.72
N GLY A 77 -2.91 -4.29 -10.37
CA GLY A 77 -2.59 -3.14 -11.21
C GLY A 77 -1.93 -2.00 -10.43
N SER A 78 -2.41 -1.73 -9.21
CA SER A 78 -1.79 -0.74 -8.33
C SER A 78 -0.36 -1.11 -7.93
N LEU A 79 -0.12 -2.40 -7.65
CA LEU A 79 1.20 -2.89 -7.24
C LEU A 79 2.19 -3.01 -8.40
N ALA A 80 1.72 -3.43 -9.57
CA ALA A 80 2.54 -3.50 -10.78
C ALA A 80 2.92 -2.10 -11.29
N ASN A 81 2.03 -1.11 -11.13
CA ASN A 81 2.35 0.26 -11.47
C ASN A 81 3.35 0.89 -10.49
N SER A 82 3.32 0.52 -9.20
CA SER A 82 4.26 1.02 -8.17
C SER A 82 4.40 2.55 -8.16
N ASP A 83 3.27 3.26 -8.24
CA ASP A 83 3.28 4.70 -8.04
C ASP A 83 3.70 5.00 -6.58
N PRO A 84 4.68 5.88 -6.34
CA PRO A 84 5.11 6.18 -4.98
C PRO A 84 4.00 6.73 -4.10
N ALA A 85 2.92 7.27 -4.67
CA ALA A 85 1.77 7.80 -3.94
C ALA A 85 0.61 6.80 -3.81
N ALA A 86 0.73 5.59 -4.36
CA ALA A 86 -0.30 4.56 -4.26
C ALA A 86 -0.48 4.07 -2.81
N ASP A 87 -1.71 3.71 -2.46
CA ASP A 87 -2.05 3.39 -1.07
C ASP A 87 -1.61 1.97 -0.67
N TYR A 88 -1.88 0.94 -1.50
CA TYR A 88 -1.58 -0.47 -1.18
C TYR A 88 -0.11 -0.78 -0.83
N PRO A 89 0.90 -0.18 -1.49
CA PRO A 89 2.30 -0.41 -1.14
C PRO A 89 2.61 -0.22 0.36
N ALA A 90 1.98 0.76 1.03
CA ALA A 90 2.16 0.92 2.48
C ALA A 90 1.64 -0.29 3.28
N ALA A 91 0.49 -0.85 2.88
CA ALA A 91 -0.06 -2.03 3.55
C ALA A 91 0.75 -3.30 3.24
N VAL A 92 1.23 -3.46 2.01
CA VAL A 92 2.12 -4.57 1.62
C VAL A 92 3.38 -4.58 2.48
N MET A 93 4.05 -3.43 2.62
CA MET A 93 5.25 -3.31 3.46
C MET A 93 4.97 -3.56 4.94
N ALA A 94 3.91 -2.96 5.48
CA ALA A 94 3.60 -3.05 6.91
C ALA A 94 3.13 -4.46 7.32
N LEU A 95 2.27 -5.09 6.52
CA LEU A 95 1.74 -6.44 6.81
C LEU A 95 2.76 -7.55 6.54
N GLY A 96 3.88 -7.25 5.86
CA GLY A 96 4.82 -8.28 5.43
C GLY A 96 4.18 -9.23 4.42
N ALA A 97 3.44 -8.65 3.47
CA ALA A 97 2.70 -9.43 2.49
C ALA A 97 3.64 -10.16 1.52
N THR A 98 3.15 -11.26 0.95
CA THR A 98 3.82 -11.97 -0.13
C THR A 98 3.09 -11.71 -1.44
N ILE A 99 3.83 -11.23 -2.44
CA ILE A 99 3.32 -11.01 -3.80
C ILE A 99 3.60 -12.28 -4.60
N HIS A 100 2.55 -12.98 -5.01
CA HIS A 100 2.69 -14.18 -5.85
C HIS A 100 2.53 -13.80 -7.31
N THR A 101 3.54 -14.12 -8.11
CA THR A 101 3.50 -14.04 -9.57
C THR A 101 3.14 -15.39 -10.17
N ASN A 102 3.03 -15.45 -11.50
CA ASN A 102 2.93 -16.70 -12.25
C ASN A 102 4.22 -17.53 -12.25
N GLN A 103 5.34 -17.01 -11.74
CA GLN A 103 6.64 -17.67 -11.76
C GLN A 103 7.21 -17.92 -10.35
N ARG A 104 6.98 -16.99 -9.41
CA ARG A 104 7.58 -17.03 -8.07
C ARG A 104 6.75 -16.28 -7.04
N SER A 105 7.21 -16.32 -5.79
CA SER A 105 6.70 -15.49 -4.71
C SER A 105 7.78 -14.50 -4.29
N ILE A 106 7.40 -13.25 -4.05
CA ILE A 106 8.31 -12.15 -3.73
C ILE A 106 7.87 -11.55 -2.39
N ALA A 107 8.79 -11.41 -1.45
CA ALA A 107 8.53 -10.76 -0.17
C ALA A 107 8.29 -9.26 -0.38
N ALA A 108 7.49 -8.63 0.48
CA ALA A 108 7.20 -7.20 0.42
C ALA A 108 8.48 -6.35 0.37
N GLU A 109 9.49 -6.71 1.19
CA GLU A 109 10.77 -6.04 1.32
C GLU A 109 11.59 -6.00 0.03
N ASP A 110 11.37 -6.98 -0.86
CA ASP A 110 12.13 -7.14 -2.10
C ASP A 110 11.33 -6.66 -3.33
N TYR A 111 10.07 -6.25 -3.16
CA TYR A 111 9.17 -6.01 -4.29
C TYR A 111 9.24 -4.60 -4.86
N PHE A 112 9.37 -3.56 -4.02
CA PHE A 112 9.41 -2.16 -4.45
C PHE A 112 10.85 -1.66 -4.50
N LEU A 113 11.35 -1.32 -5.70
CA LEU A 113 12.77 -1.03 -5.90
C LEU A 113 13.04 0.48 -5.97
N ASP A 114 12.27 1.20 -6.79
CA ASP A 114 12.39 2.64 -7.00
C ASP A 114 11.10 3.21 -7.62
N LEU A 115 11.12 4.46 -8.04
CA LEU A 115 10.04 5.20 -8.71
C LEU A 115 9.52 4.43 -9.94
N PHE A 116 8.28 3.92 -9.84
CA PHE A 116 7.65 3.07 -10.88
C PHE A 116 8.43 1.77 -11.19
N GLU A 117 9.32 1.34 -10.29
CA GLU A 117 10.14 0.15 -10.46
C GLU A 117 9.77 -0.92 -9.42
N THR A 118 9.62 -2.16 -9.89
CA THR A 118 9.31 -3.33 -9.06
C THR A 118 10.24 -4.48 -9.42
N ALA A 119 10.26 -5.52 -8.60
CA ALA A 119 10.98 -6.75 -8.89
C ALA A 119 10.31 -7.66 -9.95
N LEU A 120 9.28 -7.19 -10.66
CA LEU A 120 8.68 -7.97 -11.75
C LEU A 120 9.63 -8.04 -12.95
N GLU A 121 9.87 -9.25 -13.44
CA GLU A 121 10.63 -9.48 -14.66
C GLU A 121 9.74 -9.45 -15.92
N PRO A 122 10.31 -9.26 -17.12
CA PRO A 122 9.55 -9.35 -18.36
C PRO A 122 8.77 -10.67 -18.48
N GLY A 123 7.45 -10.57 -18.67
CA GLY A 123 6.55 -11.72 -18.77
C GLY A 123 6.06 -12.27 -17.42
N GLU A 124 6.45 -11.67 -16.29
CA GLU A 124 5.83 -11.93 -15.00
C GLU A 124 4.50 -11.18 -14.85
N LEU A 125 3.56 -11.84 -14.18
CA LEU A 125 2.25 -11.31 -13.84
C LEU A 125 1.98 -11.58 -12.36
N ILE A 126 1.59 -10.55 -11.62
CA ILE A 126 1.03 -10.72 -10.27
C ILE A 126 -0.29 -11.49 -10.38
N VAL A 127 -0.37 -12.62 -9.69
CA VAL A 127 -1.56 -13.49 -9.66
C VAL A 127 -2.42 -13.17 -8.45
N LYS A 128 -1.80 -13.01 -7.29
CA LYS A 128 -2.47 -12.75 -6.01
C LYS A 128 -1.49 -12.14 -5.00
N VAL A 129 -2.03 -11.54 -3.95
CA VAL A 129 -1.25 -11.05 -2.80
C VAL A 129 -1.78 -11.74 -1.55
N GLU A 130 -0.87 -12.25 -0.74
CA GLU A 130 -1.16 -12.88 0.53
C GLU A 130 -0.73 -11.97 1.68
N PHE A 131 -1.67 -11.60 2.53
CA PHE A 131 -1.45 -10.75 3.68
C PHE A 131 -1.57 -11.59 4.96
N PRO A 132 -0.52 -11.67 5.79
CA PRO A 132 -0.65 -12.19 7.14
C PRO A 132 -1.70 -11.40 7.93
N ILE A 133 -2.55 -12.08 8.68
CA ILE A 133 -3.56 -11.46 9.54
C ILE A 133 -2.85 -10.95 10.80
N PRO A 134 -2.82 -9.63 11.05
CA PRO A 134 -2.15 -9.07 12.22
C PRO A 134 -3.06 -9.11 13.47
N GLN A 135 -2.47 -8.85 14.64
CA GLN A 135 -3.27 -8.66 15.86
C GLN A 135 -4.15 -7.41 15.75
N ARG A 136 -3.55 -6.32 15.24
CA ARG A 136 -4.28 -5.09 14.90
C ARG A 136 -3.50 -4.28 13.87
N ALA A 137 -4.23 -3.50 13.07
CA ALA A 137 -3.65 -2.65 12.05
C ALA A 137 -4.49 -1.38 11.87
N GLY A 138 -3.82 -0.30 11.47
CA GLY A 138 -4.42 1.00 11.22
C GLY A 138 -3.78 1.66 10.01
N TYR A 139 -4.57 2.42 9.27
CA TYR A 139 -4.12 3.17 8.11
C TYR A 139 -4.62 4.60 8.17
N ALA A 140 -3.75 5.55 7.85
CA ALA A 140 -4.13 6.93 7.65
C ALA A 140 -3.32 7.54 6.51
N LYS A 141 -3.94 8.48 5.77
CA LYS A 141 -3.24 9.27 4.77
C LYS A 141 -3.60 10.74 4.82
N PHE A 142 -2.67 11.55 4.35
CA PHE A 142 -2.89 12.95 4.00
C PHE A 142 -3.10 13.01 2.47
N PRO A 143 -4.35 13.11 2.00
CA PRO A 143 -4.63 13.01 0.58
C PRO A 143 -4.40 14.35 -0.12
N LYS A 144 -3.89 14.33 -1.35
CA LYS A 144 -4.00 15.48 -2.25
C LYS A 144 -5.48 15.70 -2.61
N PRO A 145 -6.08 16.88 -2.33
CA PRO A 145 -7.53 17.05 -2.40
C PRO A 145 -8.17 16.67 -3.73
N ALA A 146 -7.54 17.00 -4.85
CA ALA A 146 -8.12 16.81 -6.17
C ALA A 146 -7.91 15.42 -6.79
N SER A 147 -6.81 14.72 -6.48
CA SER A 147 -6.52 13.39 -7.05
C SER A 147 -6.76 12.24 -6.07
N ARG A 148 -6.84 12.54 -4.77
CA ARG A 148 -6.94 11.56 -3.66
C ARG A 148 -5.73 10.65 -3.47
N TYR A 149 -4.67 10.80 -4.28
CA TYR A 149 -3.37 10.19 -3.99
C TYR A 149 -2.83 10.65 -2.63
N ALA A 150 -2.05 9.79 -1.98
CA ALA A 150 -1.39 10.14 -0.74
C ALA A 150 -0.25 11.15 -1.01
N ILE A 151 -0.25 12.29 -0.32
CA ILE A 151 1.01 13.03 -0.14
C ILE A 151 1.91 12.18 0.77
N VAL A 152 1.35 11.69 1.87
CA VAL A 152 1.92 10.63 2.70
C VAL A 152 0.80 9.74 3.21
N GLY A 153 1.00 8.42 3.16
CA GLY A 153 0.13 7.41 3.76
C GLY A 153 0.96 6.48 4.64
N VAL A 154 0.40 6.07 5.78
CA VAL A 154 1.09 5.21 6.74
C VAL A 154 0.17 4.09 7.19
N THR A 155 0.65 2.85 7.09
CA THR A 155 0.05 1.67 7.70
C THR A 155 0.87 1.28 8.92
N VAL A 156 0.23 1.17 10.08
CA VAL A 156 0.84 0.66 11.31
C VAL A 156 0.22 -0.70 11.62
N VAL A 157 1.05 -1.69 11.91
CA VAL A 157 0.64 -3.07 12.15
C VAL A 157 1.32 -3.58 13.42
N GLU A 158 0.55 -4.21 14.30
CA GLU A 158 1.09 -5.05 15.37
C GLU A 158 0.91 -6.52 14.99
N THR A 159 2.03 -7.22 14.87
CA THR A 159 2.12 -8.65 14.57
C THR A 159 2.59 -9.40 15.81
N GLU A 160 2.57 -10.73 15.77
CA GLU A 160 3.18 -11.56 16.82
C GLU A 160 4.69 -11.31 16.98
N ASN A 161 5.36 -10.88 15.92
CA ASN A 161 6.79 -10.59 15.89
C ASN A 161 7.12 -9.12 16.18
N GLY A 162 6.13 -8.30 16.56
CA GLY A 162 6.29 -6.90 16.91
C GLY A 162 5.64 -5.93 15.92
N ILE A 163 6.04 -4.67 16.02
CA ILE A 163 5.44 -3.55 15.27
C ILE A 163 6.11 -3.39 13.91
N ARG A 164 5.29 -3.19 12.87
CA ARG A 164 5.72 -2.90 11.51
C ARG A 164 5.01 -1.65 11.00
N VAL A 165 5.76 -0.78 10.30
CA VAL A 165 5.23 0.49 9.79
C VAL A 165 5.62 0.67 8.34
N GLY A 166 4.64 0.65 7.45
CA GLY A 166 4.82 0.90 6.02
C GLY A 166 4.40 2.31 5.64
N VAL A 167 5.23 2.98 4.84
CA VAL A 167 5.03 4.38 4.42
C VAL A 167 4.96 4.45 2.90
N THR A 168 4.03 5.25 2.38
CA THR A 168 3.90 5.61 0.96
C THR A 168 3.87 7.14 0.81
N GLY A 169 4.21 7.65 -0.37
CA GLY A 169 4.20 9.06 -0.75
C GLY A 169 5.40 9.87 -0.26
N ALA A 170 6.13 9.40 0.76
CA ALA A 170 7.27 10.13 1.30
C ALA A 170 8.56 9.93 0.48
N GLY A 171 8.87 8.70 0.06
CA GLY A 171 10.08 8.34 -0.69
C GLY A 171 9.79 7.97 -2.16
N PRO A 172 10.81 7.53 -2.91
CA PRO A 172 10.66 7.12 -4.32
C PRO A 172 9.79 5.88 -4.48
N CYS A 173 9.66 5.05 -3.44
CA CYS A 173 8.77 3.91 -3.38
C CYS A 173 8.32 3.71 -1.93
N ALA A 174 7.44 2.74 -1.68
CA ALA A 174 7.02 2.44 -0.32
C ALA A 174 8.14 1.76 0.47
N PHE A 175 8.24 2.06 1.76
CA PHE A 175 9.32 1.57 2.62
C PHE A 175 8.85 1.28 4.04
N ARG A 176 9.65 0.52 4.80
CA ARG A 176 9.47 0.33 6.24
C ARG A 176 10.13 1.44 7.04
N CYS A 177 9.40 1.99 8.01
CA CYS A 177 9.89 3.08 8.85
C CYS A 177 10.31 2.57 10.23
N THR A 178 11.53 2.03 10.31
CA THR A 178 12.09 1.47 11.56
C THR A 178 12.13 2.46 12.72
N PRO A 179 12.39 3.79 12.56
CA PRO A 179 12.35 4.70 13.70
C PRO A 179 10.98 4.81 14.38
N ILE A 180 9.89 4.64 13.60
CA ILE A 180 8.53 4.64 14.16
C ILE A 180 8.22 3.28 14.79
N GLU A 181 8.67 2.18 14.18
CA GLU A 181 8.56 0.83 14.76
C GLU A 181 9.19 0.79 16.16
N ASP A 182 10.42 1.29 16.30
CA ASP A 182 11.17 1.35 17.57
C ASP A 182 10.47 2.22 18.63
N ALA A 183 9.85 3.33 18.21
CA ALA A 183 9.12 4.20 19.11
C ALA A 183 7.84 3.55 19.63
N LEU A 184 7.09 2.88 18.75
CA LEU A 184 5.86 2.18 19.11
C LEU A 184 6.13 0.92 19.94
N ALA A 185 7.26 0.24 19.74
CA ALA A 185 7.67 -0.89 20.56
C ALA A 185 7.92 -0.50 22.04
N LYS A 186 8.31 0.76 22.31
CA LYS A 186 8.47 1.29 23.68
C LYS A 186 7.16 1.73 24.32
N GLY A 187 6.14 1.98 23.51
CA GLY A 187 4.82 2.42 23.96
C GLY A 187 3.89 2.66 22.79
N PHE A 188 2.92 1.76 22.61
CA PHE A 188 2.00 1.81 21.49
C PHE A 188 0.98 2.94 21.66
N SER A 189 1.33 4.15 21.20
CA SER A 189 0.48 5.33 21.33
C SER A 189 0.79 6.36 20.24
N ALA A 190 -0.19 7.21 19.93
CA ALA A 190 0.02 8.33 19.02
C ALA A 190 1.07 9.34 19.55
N GLU A 191 1.26 9.43 20.87
CA GLU A 191 2.27 10.31 21.46
C GLU A 191 3.70 9.83 21.18
N ALA A 192 3.92 8.51 21.21
CA ALA A 192 5.24 7.91 21.02
C ALA A 192 5.88 8.28 19.68
N VAL A 193 5.07 8.53 18.64
CA VAL A 193 5.57 8.79 17.29
C VAL A 193 5.73 10.28 16.95
N LYS A 194 5.18 11.20 17.77
CA LYS A 194 5.10 12.64 17.44
C LYS A 194 6.45 13.30 17.19
N ARG A 195 7.49 12.84 17.88
CA ARG A 195 8.83 13.46 17.87
C ARG A 195 9.90 12.56 17.25
N VAL A 196 9.49 11.50 16.56
CA VAL A 196 10.43 10.63 15.85
C VAL A 196 11.06 11.42 14.70
N ALA A 197 12.39 11.47 14.67
CA ALA A 197 13.11 12.09 13.56
C ALA A 197 13.02 11.18 12.33
N ILE A 198 12.53 11.73 11.22
CA ILE A 198 12.44 11.04 9.93
C ILE A 198 13.52 11.57 9.02
N ASP A 199 14.43 10.68 8.60
CA ASP A 199 15.36 10.98 7.52
C ASP A 199 14.56 11.16 6.22
N HIS A 200 14.69 12.35 5.64
CA HIS A 200 14.02 12.76 4.41
C HIS A 200 15.02 13.05 3.29
N SER A 201 16.28 12.64 3.44
CA SER A 201 17.33 12.78 2.42
C SER A 201 16.96 12.12 1.09
N ARG A 202 16.19 11.03 1.15
CA ARG A 202 15.63 10.32 -0.02
C ARG A 202 14.15 10.62 -0.27
N SER A 203 13.57 11.60 0.41
CA SER A 203 12.14 11.93 0.20
C SER A 203 11.93 12.70 -1.11
N ASN A 204 10.76 12.49 -1.72
CA ASN A 204 10.37 13.22 -2.92
C ASN A 204 10.15 14.71 -2.62
N SER A 205 10.43 15.57 -3.59
CA SER A 205 10.10 16.99 -3.53
C SER A 205 9.46 17.41 -4.85
N ASP A 206 8.27 18.01 -4.78
CA ASP A 206 7.50 18.42 -5.95
C ASP A 206 6.69 19.70 -5.67
N LEU A 207 5.83 20.08 -6.62
CA LEU A 207 4.94 21.25 -6.52
C LEU A 207 3.91 21.15 -5.38
N HIS A 208 3.74 19.98 -4.76
CA HIS A 208 2.72 19.73 -3.74
C HIS A 208 3.29 19.63 -2.32
N ALA A 209 4.53 19.16 -2.18
CA ALA A 209 5.18 19.03 -0.88
C ALA A 209 6.70 18.93 -1.02
N SER A 210 7.42 19.62 -0.13
CA SER A 210 8.85 19.45 0.05
C SER A 210 9.17 18.12 0.75
N ALA A 211 10.42 17.65 0.59
CA ALA A 211 10.94 16.48 1.30
C ALA A 211 10.77 16.61 2.83
N GLU A 212 11.10 17.77 3.39
CA GLU A 212 10.93 18.07 4.82
C GLU A 212 9.46 17.96 5.26
N TYR A 213 8.53 18.52 4.48
CA TYR A 213 7.11 18.45 4.80
C TYR A 213 6.58 17.01 4.75
N ARG A 214 7.04 16.19 3.79
CA ARG A 214 6.70 14.76 3.74
C ARG A 214 7.26 14.02 4.95
N GLY A 215 8.51 14.28 5.33
CA GLY A 215 9.11 13.72 6.55
C GLY A 215 8.29 14.04 7.81
N ALA A 216 7.84 15.29 7.96
CA ALA A 216 6.96 15.68 9.05
C ALA A 216 5.58 14.99 8.99
N LEU A 217 5.01 14.84 7.79
CA LEU A 217 3.72 14.16 7.63
C LEU A 217 3.77 12.67 7.99
N VAL A 218 4.91 12.00 7.86
CA VAL A 218 5.07 10.58 8.24
C VAL A 218 4.72 10.36 9.71
N THR A 219 5.22 11.20 10.63
CA THR A 219 4.90 11.06 12.06
C THR A 219 3.44 11.39 12.38
N VAL A 220 2.88 12.41 11.73
CA VAL A 220 1.47 12.79 11.91
C VAL A 220 0.54 11.69 11.41
N MET A 221 0.82 11.12 10.23
CA MET A 221 0.01 10.03 9.69
C MET A 221 0.19 8.74 10.48
N ALA A 222 1.39 8.44 10.99
CA ALA A 222 1.59 7.32 11.91
C ALA A 222 0.74 7.46 13.19
N GLY A 223 0.71 8.66 13.79
CA GLY A 223 -0.12 8.91 14.98
C GLY A 223 -1.62 8.75 14.69
N ARG A 224 -2.08 9.19 13.52
CA ARG A 224 -3.47 8.97 13.08
C ARG A 224 -3.77 7.51 12.77
N ALA A 225 -2.82 6.79 12.17
CA ALA A 225 -2.96 5.37 11.90
C ALA A 225 -3.08 4.60 13.22
N VAL A 226 -2.26 4.91 14.23
CA VAL A 226 -2.40 4.35 15.60
C VAL A 226 -3.77 4.67 16.21
N ALA A 227 -4.25 5.91 16.09
CA ALA A 227 -5.56 6.28 16.61
C ALA A 227 -6.75 5.63 15.86
N ALA A 228 -6.53 5.19 14.63
CA ALA A 228 -7.51 4.46 13.82
C ALA A 228 -7.55 2.96 14.13
N ILE A 229 -6.60 2.46 14.92
CA ILE A 229 -6.61 1.10 15.44
C ILE A 229 -7.64 1.05 16.56
N GLY A 230 -8.68 0.24 16.38
CA GLY A 230 -9.74 0.03 17.37
C GLY A 230 -9.20 -0.55 18.67
#